data_AF-A0A939RIC5-F1
#
_entry.id   AF-A0A939RIC5-F1
#
_cell.length_a   1.000
_cell.length_b   1.000
_cell.length_c   1.000
_cell.angle_alpha   90.00
_cell.angle_beta   90.00
_cell.angle_gamma   90.00
#
_symmetry.space_group_name_H-M   'P 1'
#
loop_
_entity.id
_entity.type
_entity.pdbx_description
1 polymer ?
#
loop_
_entity_poly.entity_id
_entity_poly.type
_entity_poly.pdbx_seq_one_letter_code
_entity_poly.pdbx_strand_id
1 'polypeptide(L)'
;MFADLADKWSMLILMSLAACGPQRFSELQRGVGGVSRKMLTQSLRTLERSGLVLRTVFPETPPRVVYDLLPLGRELAELLSPLGRWTERHTPRMLAAREEFDAAHAEG
;
A
#
# COMPACT_ATOMS: atom_id res chain seq x y z
N MET A 1 -13.67 10.68 -0.24
CA MET A 1 -13.75 9.39 -0.96
C MET A 1 -12.53 9.12 -1.82
N PHE A 2 -12.25 9.88 -2.90
CA PHE A 2 -11.05 9.64 -3.72
C PHE A 2 -9.74 9.88 -2.97
N ALA A 3 -9.61 11.00 -2.27
CA ALA A 3 -8.40 11.32 -1.48
C ALA A 3 -8.10 10.29 -0.38
N ASP A 4 -9.15 9.69 0.21
CA ASP A 4 -9.02 8.68 1.26
C ASP A 4 -8.48 7.35 0.72
N LEU A 5 -8.73 7.05 -0.57
CA LEU A 5 -8.22 5.84 -1.24
C LEU A 5 -6.87 6.08 -1.93
N ALA A 6 -6.62 7.33 -2.35
CA ALA A 6 -5.37 7.75 -2.96
C ALA A 6 -4.26 8.05 -1.93
N ASP A 7 -4.49 7.77 -0.64
CA ASP A 7 -3.44 7.90 0.36
C ASP A 7 -2.34 6.86 0.13
N LYS A 8 -1.10 7.26 0.43
CA LYS A 8 0.11 6.43 0.24
C LYS A 8 -0.06 5.00 0.76
N TRP A 9 -0.62 4.86 1.96
CA TRP A 9 -0.67 3.57 2.63
C TRP A 9 -1.75 2.67 2.03
N SER A 10 -2.90 3.21 1.68
CA SER A 10 -3.95 2.45 0.98
C SER A 10 -3.41 1.85 -0.33
N MET A 11 -2.72 2.64 -1.15
CA MET A 11 -2.12 2.14 -2.39
C MET A 11 -1.08 1.04 -2.15
N LEU A 12 -0.18 1.22 -1.18
CA LEU A 12 0.85 0.23 -0.86
C LEU A 12 0.26 -1.08 -0.29
N ILE A 13 -0.81 -0.99 0.52
CA ILE A 13 -1.52 -2.17 1.04
C ILE A 13 -2.17 -2.94 -0.10
N LEU A 14 -2.89 -2.25 -1.00
CA LEU A 14 -3.53 -2.88 -2.16
C LEU A 14 -2.52 -3.60 -3.06
N MET A 15 -1.38 -2.94 -3.35
CA MET A 15 -0.31 -3.55 -4.15
C MET A 15 0.33 -4.76 -3.44
N SER A 16 0.55 -4.68 -2.13
CA SER A 16 1.10 -5.80 -1.33
C SER A 16 0.17 -7.01 -1.36
N LEU A 17 -1.14 -6.82 -1.12
CA LEU A 17 -2.12 -7.91 -1.16
C LEU A 17 -2.30 -8.48 -2.57
N ALA A 18 -2.22 -7.65 -3.61
CA ALA A 18 -2.29 -8.13 -4.99
C ALA A 18 -1.08 -9.01 -5.35
N ALA A 19 0.12 -8.65 -4.88
CA ALA A 19 1.35 -9.38 -5.16
C ALA A 19 1.51 -10.65 -4.31
N CYS A 20 1.15 -10.59 -3.02
CA CYS A 20 1.42 -11.64 -2.05
C CYS A 20 0.19 -12.48 -1.66
N GLY A 21 -1.01 -12.07 -2.06
CA GLY A 21 -2.26 -12.69 -1.65
C GLY A 21 -2.67 -12.32 -0.21
N PRO A 22 -3.43 -13.19 0.48
CA PRO A 22 -3.89 -12.95 1.84
C PRO A 22 -2.73 -12.79 2.83
N GLN A 23 -2.72 -11.72 3.63
CA GLN A 23 -1.63 -11.42 4.57
C GLN A 23 -2.12 -11.08 5.97
N ARG A 24 -1.32 -11.42 6.99
CA ARG A 24 -1.52 -10.96 8.38
C ARG A 24 -1.09 -9.51 8.52
N PHE A 25 -1.54 -8.86 9.60
CA PHE A 25 -1.18 -7.47 9.91
C PHE A 25 0.34 -7.24 9.94
N SER A 26 1.11 -8.14 10.55
CA SER A 26 2.57 -8.02 10.66
C SER A 26 3.29 -8.23 9.32
N GLU A 27 2.72 -9.05 8.43
CA GLU A 27 3.24 -9.26 7.07
C GLU A 27 2.99 -8.01 6.22
N LEU A 28 1.80 -7.42 6.30
CA LEU A 28 1.49 -6.14 5.67
C LEU A 28 2.39 -5.02 6.18
N GLN A 29 2.56 -4.90 7.50
CA GLN A 29 3.41 -3.86 8.08
C GLN A 29 4.86 -3.95 7.58
N ARG A 30 5.38 -5.18 7.44
CA ARG A 30 6.72 -5.43 6.93
C ARG A 30 6.81 -5.17 5.42
N GLY A 31 5.84 -5.66 4.64
CA GLY A 31 5.81 -5.54 3.19
C GLY A 31 5.61 -4.10 2.71
N VAL A 32 4.76 -3.33 3.37
CA VAL A 32 4.52 -1.92 3.05
C VAL A 32 5.73 -1.04 3.38
N GLY A 33 6.43 -1.32 4.48
CA GLY A 33 7.64 -0.60 4.88
C GLY A 33 7.38 0.85 5.36
N GLY A 34 7.96 1.22 6.51
CA GLY A 34 7.87 2.60 7.04
C GLY A 34 6.48 3.06 7.51
N VAL A 35 5.44 2.23 7.39
CA VAL A 35 4.11 2.51 7.94
C VAL A 35 4.09 2.29 9.44
N SER A 36 3.57 3.27 10.19
CA SER A 36 3.34 3.07 11.62
C SER A 36 2.13 2.15 11.85
N ARG A 37 2.12 1.41 12.97
CA ARG A 37 0.98 0.56 13.33
C ARG A 37 -0.35 1.31 13.32
N LYS A 38 -0.37 2.55 13.82
CA LYS A 38 -1.57 3.41 13.83
C LYS A 38 -2.07 3.71 12.42
N MET A 39 -1.17 4.05 11.50
CA MET A 39 -1.53 4.34 10.10
C MET A 39 -1.98 3.09 9.36
N LEU A 40 -1.32 1.95 9.56
CA LEU A 40 -1.75 0.69 8.96
C LEU A 40 -3.16 0.29 9.39
N THR A 41 -3.47 0.39 10.69
CA THR A 41 -4.83 0.14 11.20
C THR A 41 -5.85 1.09 10.58
N GLN A 42 -5.50 2.39 10.47
CA GLN A 42 -6.41 3.38 9.90
C GLN A 42 -6.69 3.11 8.42
N SER A 43 -5.66 2.85 7.61
CA SER A 43 -5.82 2.58 6.19
C SER A 43 -6.54 1.26 5.94
N LEU A 44 -6.24 0.18 6.68
CA LEU A 44 -7.00 -1.07 6.59
C LEU A 44 -8.49 -0.85 6.90
N ARG A 45 -8.80 -0.06 7.93
CA ARG A 45 -10.20 0.28 8.25
C ARG A 45 -10.88 1.07 7.13
N THR A 46 -10.17 1.98 6.48
CA THR A 46 -10.67 2.71 5.30
C THR A 46 -10.96 1.74 4.15
N LEU A 47 -10.03 0.84 3.84
CA LEU A 47 -10.17 -0.15 2.77
C LEU A 47 -11.29 -1.16 3.05
N GLU A 48 -11.43 -1.63 4.29
CA GLU A 48 -12.52 -2.50 4.73
C GLU A 48 -13.88 -1.80 4.58
N ARG A 49 -14.00 -0.56 5.06
CA ARG A 49 -15.25 0.24 4.94
C ARG A 49 -15.63 0.54 3.49
N SER A 50 -14.64 0.59 2.59
CA SER A 50 -14.84 0.85 1.17
C SER A 50 -15.11 -0.43 0.36
N GLY A 51 -15.15 -1.60 1.00
CA GLY A 51 -15.39 -2.88 0.31
C GLY A 51 -14.23 -3.36 -0.57
N LEU A 52 -13.01 -2.86 -0.31
CA LEU A 52 -11.81 -3.23 -1.07
C LEU A 52 -11.04 -4.38 -0.42
N VAL A 53 -11.08 -4.45 0.91
CA VAL A 53 -10.36 -5.46 1.70
C VAL A 53 -11.33 -6.21 2.60
N LEU A 54 -11.20 -7.53 2.65
CA LEU A 54 -11.87 -8.40 3.61
C LEU A 54 -10.93 -8.70 4.77
N ARG A 55 -11.42 -8.55 6.00
CA ARG A 55 -10.73 -9.00 7.22
C ARG A 55 -11.39 -10.28 7.74
N THR A 56 -10.65 -11.38 7.70
CA THR A 56 -11.12 -12.69 8.18
C THR A 56 -10.41 -13.07 9.48
N VAL A 57 -11.20 -13.49 10.48
CA VAL A 57 -10.69 -14.03 11.74
C VAL A 57 -10.86 -15.55 11.72
N PHE A 58 -9.76 -16.27 11.87
CA PHE A 58 -9.74 -17.72 11.97
C PHE A 58 -9.73 -18.14 13.44
N PRO A 59 -10.73 -18.92 13.90
CA PRO A 59 -10.85 -19.36 15.29
C PRO A 59 -9.93 -20.57 15.56
N GLU A 60 -8.62 -20.34 15.45
CA GLU A 60 -7.57 -21.29 15.83
C GLU A 60 -6.86 -20.81 17.10
N THR A 61 -6.00 -21.64 17.70
CA THR A 61 -5.22 -21.28 18.89
C THR A 61 -3.74 -21.15 18.54
N PRO A 62 -3.13 -19.95 18.59
CA PRO A 62 -3.74 -18.63 18.86
C PRO A 62 -4.56 -18.10 17.67
N PRO A 63 -5.55 -17.21 17.87
CA PRO A 63 -6.37 -16.69 16.78
C PRO A 63 -5.54 -15.97 15.71
N ARG A 64 -5.84 -16.26 14.44
CA ARG A 64 -5.19 -15.64 13.30
C ARG A 64 -6.13 -14.70 12.58
N VAL A 65 -5.62 -13.53 12.21
CA VAL A 65 -6.35 -12.53 11.41
C VAL A 65 -5.62 -12.31 10.10
N VAL A 66 -6.34 -12.40 9.00
CA VAL A 66 -5.81 -12.23 7.64
C VAL A 66 -6.65 -11.19 6.89
N TYR A 67 -5.99 -10.44 6.04
CA TYR A 67 -6.57 -9.46 5.13
C TYR A 67 -6.39 -9.95 3.69
N ASP A 68 -7.42 -9.84 2.87
CA ASP A 68 -7.37 -10.18 1.44
C ASP A 68 -8.17 -9.17 0.62
N LEU A 69 -7.88 -9.09 -0.68
CA LEU A 69 -8.61 -8.23 -1.60
C LEU A 69 -9.97 -8.84 -1.94
N LEU A 70 -11.00 -8.02 -1.84
CA LEU A 70 -12.29 -8.27 -2.49
C LEU A 70 -12.18 -8.00 -4.01
N PRO A 71 -13.16 -8.43 -4.83
CA PRO A 71 -13.13 -8.20 -6.28
C PRO A 71 -12.87 -6.73 -6.66
N LEU A 72 -13.54 -5.78 -5.99
CA LEU A 72 -13.34 -4.34 -6.21
C LEU A 72 -11.91 -3.89 -5.82
N GLY A 73 -11.33 -4.49 -4.78
CA GLY A 73 -9.94 -4.25 -4.38
C GLY A 73 -8.92 -4.76 -5.40
N ARG A 74 -9.20 -5.92 -6.03
CA ARG A 74 -8.36 -6.46 -7.10
C ARG A 74 -8.39 -5.58 -8.34
N GLU A 75 -9.59 -5.16 -8.78
CA GLU A 75 -9.76 -4.26 -9.91
C GLU A 75 -8.97 -2.95 -9.69
N LEU A 76 -9.08 -2.34 -8.51
CA LEU A 76 -8.33 -1.14 -8.19
C LEU A 76 -6.81 -1.39 -8.17
N ALA A 77 -6.35 -2.51 -7.60
CA ALA A 77 -4.92 -2.85 -7.60
C ALA A 77 -4.37 -3.06 -9.02
N GLU A 78 -5.16 -3.61 -9.93
CA GLU A 78 -4.80 -3.75 -11.35
C GLU A 78 -4.64 -2.40 -12.04
N LEU A 79 -5.49 -1.42 -11.75
CA LEU A 79 -5.35 -0.04 -12.24
C LEU A 79 -4.08 0.66 -11.70
N LEU A 80 -3.65 0.32 -10.49
CA LEU A 80 -2.42 0.85 -9.88
C LEU A 80 -1.15 0.19 -10.43
N SER A 81 -1.24 -1.03 -10.94
CA SER A 81 -0.09 -1.82 -11.37
C SER A 81 0.73 -1.16 -12.50
N PRO A 82 0.12 -0.58 -13.56
CA PRO A 82 0.86 0.20 -14.56
C PRO A 82 1.61 1.40 -13.98
N LEU A 83 1.04 2.09 -12.98
CA LEU A 83 1.67 3.22 -12.32
C LEU A 83 2.90 2.78 -11.50
N GLY A 84 2.80 1.66 -10.79
CA GLY A 84 3.93 1.04 -10.10
C GLY A 84 5.08 0.73 -11.07
N ARG A 85 4.78 0.01 -12.17
CA ARG A 85 5.78 -0.31 -13.21
C ARG A 85 6.36 0.93 -13.89
N TRP A 86 5.55 1.96 -14.12
CA TRP A 86 6.06 3.22 -14.66
C TRP A 86 7.04 3.89 -13.70
N THR A 87 6.70 3.92 -12.41
CA THR A 87 7.55 4.50 -11.36
C THR A 87 8.87 3.76 -11.27
N GLU A 88 8.85 2.43 -11.16
CA GLU A 88 10.06 1.60 -11.12
C GLU A 88 11.00 1.86 -12.31
N ARG A 89 10.46 1.93 -13.53
CA ARG A 89 11.24 2.23 -14.74
C ARG A 89 11.87 3.62 -14.74
N HIS A 90 11.26 4.59 -14.07
CA HIS A 90 11.71 5.99 -14.09
C HIS A 90 12.39 6.44 -12.80
N THR A 91 12.44 5.59 -11.76
CA THR A 91 13.12 5.89 -10.50
C THR A 91 14.52 6.46 -10.69
N PRO A 92 15.42 5.90 -11.53
CA PRO A 92 16.76 6.47 -11.72
C PRO A 92 16.71 7.91 -12.22
N ARG A 93 15.83 8.20 -13.19
CA ARG A 93 15.65 9.55 -13.74
C ARG A 93 15.07 10.52 -12.70
N MET A 94 14.13 10.07 -11.88
CA MET A 94 13.54 10.89 -10.83
C MET A 94 14.54 11.20 -9.71
N LEU A 95 15.42 10.25 -9.36
CA LEU A 95 16.48 10.47 -8.37
C LEU A 95 17.52 11.47 -8.88
N ALA A 96 17.99 11.34 -10.12
CA ALA A 96 18.90 12.33 -10.72
C ALA A 96 18.29 13.74 -10.73
N ALA A 97 17.01 13.87 -11.09
CA ALA A 97 16.32 15.16 -11.05
C ALA A 97 16.19 15.75 -9.64
N ARG A 98 16.08 14.89 -8.60
CA ARG A 98 16.09 15.35 -7.20
C ARG A 98 17.47 15.83 -6.78
N GLU A 99 18.53 15.11 -7.12
CA GLU A 99 19.90 15.50 -6.83
C GLU A 99 20.27 16.83 -7.50
N GLU A 100 19.89 17.01 -8.77
CA GLU A 100 20.08 18.28 -9.50
C GLU A 100 19.33 19.44 -8.81
N PHE A 101 18.08 19.21 -8.39
CA PHE A 101 17.29 20.20 -7.68
C PHE A 101 17.90 20.57 -6.33
N ASP A 102 18.27 19.57 -5.53
CA ASP A 102 18.85 19.75 -4.20
C ASP A 102 20.21 20.48 -4.30
N ALA A 103 21.04 20.14 -5.29
CA ALA A 103 22.31 20.81 -5.54
C ALA A 103 22.12 22.29 -5.92
N ALA A 104 21.12 22.60 -6.76
CA ALA A 104 20.82 23.98 -7.16
C ALA A 104 20.27 24.86 -6.01
N HIS A 105 19.75 24.25 -4.94
CA HIS A 105 19.13 24.96 -3.80
C HIS A 105 19.89 24.80 -2.48
N ALA A 106 21.06 24.15 -2.48
CA ALA A 106 21.90 23.99 -1.31
C ALA A 106 22.76 25.23 -0.96
N GLU A 107 22.82 26.23 -1.85
CA GLU A 107 23.62 27.46 -1.67
C GLU A 107 22.79 28.68 -1.20
N GLY A 108 21.65 28.46 -0.53
CA GLY A 108 20.76 29.50 0.02
C GLY A 108 20.78 29.60 1.54
#